data_AF-A0A820NM12-F1
#
_entry.id   AF-A0A820NM12-F1
#
_cell.length_a   1.000
_cell.length_b   1.000
_cell.length_c   1.000
_cell.angle_alpha   90.00
_cell.angle_beta   90.00
_cell.angle_gamma   90.00
#
_symmetry.space_group_name_H-M   'P 1'
#
loop_
_entity.id
_entity.type
_entity.pdbx_description
1 polymer ?
#
loop_
_entity_poly.entity_id
_entity_poly.type
_entity_poly.pdbx_seq_one_letter_code
_entity_poly.pdbx_strand_id
1 'polypeptide(L)'
;MKNFCYLIKLVTPNGTIVNVNNETYPDLFFGLKGGLNNFGIVTNFKMRALPQTQVYGGVLLYDFLEINDIVNAAVTFQTNNQDPKAQILCDFTSLGGSVAISIIAFYDAPIAPSNTFEVFTSIRHLGKLQTRSFLSPVPASPVFVTNNMR
;
A
#
# COMPACT_ATOMS: atom_id res chain seq x y z
N MET A 1 -4.85 6.90 12.66
CA MET A 1 -3.45 6.64 12.20
C MET A 1 -2.36 7.18 13.13
N LYS A 2 -2.67 7.96 14.18
CA LYS A 2 -1.68 8.35 15.19
C LYS A 2 -1.41 7.14 16.11
N ASN A 3 -0.14 6.72 16.27
CA ASN A 3 0.37 5.75 17.27
C ASN A 3 0.58 4.28 16.85
N PHE A 4 0.71 3.96 15.55
CA PHE A 4 1.12 2.61 15.15
C PHE A 4 2.60 2.36 15.49
N CYS A 5 3.50 3.25 15.07
CA CYS A 5 4.87 3.32 15.59
C CYS A 5 4.89 4.22 16.83
N TYR A 6 5.51 3.77 17.92
CA TYR A 6 5.51 4.49 19.20
C TYR A 6 6.90 4.68 19.82
N LEU A 7 7.94 4.04 19.27
CA LEU A 7 9.32 4.23 19.71
C LEU A 7 10.29 3.96 18.56
N ILE A 8 11.29 4.83 18.41
CA ILE A 8 12.39 4.68 17.46
C ILE A 8 13.72 4.76 18.21
N LYS A 9 14.60 3.78 18.05
CA LYS A 9 15.98 3.84 18.54
C LYS A 9 16.87 4.39 17.44
N LEU A 10 17.51 5.52 17.72
CA LEU A 10 18.29 6.28 16.76
C LEU A 10 19.73 6.41 17.25
N VAL A 11 20.69 6.22 16.35
CA VAL A 11 22.07 6.68 16.53
C VAL A 11 22.18 8.06 15.90
N THR A 12 22.39 9.10 16.71
CA THR A 12 22.55 10.48 16.25
C THR A 12 23.90 10.69 15.55
N PRO A 13 24.10 11.78 14.81
CA PRO A 13 25.36 12.05 14.07
C PRO A 13 26.62 12.05 14.95
N ASN A 14 26.49 12.39 16.23
CA ASN A 14 27.58 12.34 17.21
C ASN A 14 27.79 10.94 17.83
N GLY A 15 27.16 9.89 17.28
CA GLY A 15 27.28 8.50 17.75
C GLY A 15 26.47 8.15 18.99
N THR A 16 25.65 9.07 19.53
CA THR A 16 24.84 8.80 20.73
C THR A 16 23.59 7.99 20.38
N ILE A 17 23.22 7.03 21.23
CA ILE A 17 21.99 6.25 21.08
C ILE A 17 20.88 6.90 21.89
N VAL A 18 19.77 7.24 21.23
CA VAL A 18 18.59 7.84 21.87
C VAL A 18 17.32 7.06 21.54
N ASN A 19 16.40 7.01 22.51
CA ASN A 19 15.04 6.51 22.30
C ASN A 19 14.12 7.69 22.03
N VAL A 20 13.61 7.75 20.80
CA VAL A 20 12.76 8.82 20.28
C VAL A 20 11.30 8.37 20.31
N ASN A 21 10.47 9.11 21.05
CA ASN A 21 9.03 8.93 21.11
C ASN A 21 8.34 10.30 21.27
N ASN A 22 7.02 10.29 21.47
CA ASN A 22 6.22 11.51 21.58
C ASN A 22 6.43 12.30 22.89
N GLU A 23 7.16 11.75 23.86
CA GLU A 23 7.43 12.35 25.17
C GLU A 23 8.88 12.84 25.32
N THR A 24 9.87 12.11 24.78
CA THR A 24 11.30 12.39 24.97
C THR A 24 11.92 13.28 23.91
N TYR A 25 11.50 13.15 22.64
CA TYR A 25 12.01 13.94 21.51
C TYR A 25 10.89 14.13 20.45
N PRO A 26 9.80 14.85 20.77
CA PRO A 26 8.60 14.89 19.92
C PRO A 26 8.87 15.43 18.50
N ASP A 27 9.71 16.45 18.34
CA ASP A 27 10.04 17.04 17.03
C ASP A 27 10.85 16.08 16.17
N LEU A 28 11.83 15.41 16.77
CA LEU A 28 12.62 14.37 16.11
C LEU A 28 11.76 13.15 15.80
N PHE A 29 10.82 12.78 16.68
CA PHE A 29 9.88 11.70 16.43
C PHE A 29 8.95 12.00 15.26
N PHE A 30 8.48 13.25 15.14
CA PHE A 30 7.76 13.73 13.97
C PHE A 30 8.64 13.66 12.72
N GLY A 31 9.86 14.21 12.76
CA GLY A 31 10.79 14.24 11.63
C GLY A 31 11.15 12.84 11.11
N LEU A 32 11.30 11.85 11.99
CA LEU A 32 11.60 10.46 11.61
C LEU A 32 10.42 9.73 10.94
N LYS A 33 9.19 10.30 10.93
CA LYS A 33 8.01 9.73 10.25
C LYS A 33 7.80 10.31 8.84
N GLY A 34 8.90 10.58 8.13
CA GLY A 34 8.86 11.07 6.75
C GLY A 34 10.16 11.70 6.27
N GLY A 35 11.01 12.15 7.18
CA GLY A 35 12.30 12.79 6.86
C GLY A 35 13.46 11.83 6.60
N LEU A 36 13.17 10.54 6.33
CA LEU A 36 14.15 9.51 5.95
C LEU A 36 15.36 9.46 6.90
N ASN A 37 16.58 9.40 6.36
CA ASN A 37 17.84 9.20 7.09
C ASN A 37 18.54 10.52 7.52
N ASN A 38 17.85 11.66 7.47
CA ASN A 38 18.46 12.97 7.73
C ASN A 38 18.91 13.17 9.19
N PHE A 39 18.37 12.42 10.15
CA PHE A 39 18.58 12.65 11.57
C PHE A 39 19.51 11.63 12.25
N GLY A 40 20.00 10.64 11.50
CA GLY A 40 20.84 9.57 12.02
C GLY A 40 20.43 8.19 11.51
N ILE A 41 20.93 7.15 12.17
CA ILE A 41 20.70 5.75 11.79
C ILE A 41 19.65 5.14 12.73
N VAL A 42 18.49 4.79 12.19
CA VAL A 42 17.48 4.03 12.93
C VAL A 42 17.92 2.58 13.04
N THR A 43 18.09 2.10 14.28
CA THR A 43 18.52 0.72 14.57
C THR A 43 17.40 -0.17 15.08
N ASN A 44 16.30 0.42 15.54
CA ASN A 44 15.12 -0.30 16.00
C ASN A 44 13.88 0.61 15.91
N PHE A 45 12.73 0.03 15.62
CA PHE A 45 11.43 0.68 15.79
C PHE A 45 10.48 -0.29 16.49
N LYS A 46 9.59 0.25 17.33
CA LYS A 46 8.52 -0.52 17.96
C LYS A 46 7.18 -0.06 17.42
N MET A 47 6.41 -1.04 16.94
CA MET A 47 5.09 -0.83 16.36
C MET A 47 4.06 -1.73 17.02
N ARG A 48 2.81 -1.29 17.07
CA ARG A 48 1.68 -2.10 17.52
C ARG A 48 1.19 -2.95 16.35
N ALA A 49 1.25 -4.26 16.48
CA ALA A 49 0.61 -5.15 15.49
C ALA A 49 -0.92 -5.12 15.67
N LEU A 50 -1.64 -5.30 14.57
CA LEU A 50 -3.09 -5.52 14.58
C LEU A 50 -3.35 -6.99 14.22
N PRO A 51 -4.35 -7.65 14.85
CA PRO A 51 -4.79 -8.96 14.42
C PRO A 51 -5.26 -8.88 12.97
N GLN A 52 -4.84 -9.82 12.13
CA GLN A 52 -5.22 -9.86 10.72
C GLN A 52 -5.78 -11.24 10.38
N THR A 53 -6.91 -11.25 9.68
CA THR A 53 -7.61 -12.45 9.23
C THR A 53 -7.40 -12.64 7.72
N GLN A 54 -8.27 -13.41 7.08
CA GLN A 54 -8.33 -13.41 5.62
C GLN A 54 -8.87 -12.08 5.10
N VAL A 55 -8.46 -11.74 3.89
CA VAL A 55 -8.83 -10.51 3.20
C VAL A 55 -9.48 -10.85 1.87
N TYR A 56 -10.29 -9.95 1.34
CA TYR A 56 -10.86 -10.08 0.00
C TYR A 56 -10.13 -9.11 -0.93
N GLY A 57 -9.61 -9.60 -2.04
CA GLY A 57 -8.86 -8.74 -2.94
C GLY A 57 -8.07 -9.50 -4.00
N GLY A 58 -7.27 -8.77 -4.75
CA GLY A 58 -6.54 -9.30 -5.89
C GLY A 58 -6.00 -8.21 -6.79
N VAL A 59 -5.45 -8.63 -7.91
CA VAL A 59 -4.94 -7.74 -8.95
C VAL A 59 -5.86 -7.87 -10.15
N LEU A 60 -6.34 -6.73 -10.64
CA LEU A 60 -7.01 -6.60 -11.92
C LEU A 60 -6.04 -5.93 -12.88
N LEU A 61 -5.81 -6.56 -14.04
CA LEU A 61 -4.94 -6.05 -15.09
C LEU A 61 -5.80 -5.55 -16.26
N TYR A 62 -5.41 -4.41 -16.81
CA TYR A 62 -6.15 -3.76 -17.88
C TYR A 62 -5.25 -3.46 -19.07
N ASP A 63 -5.88 -3.39 -20.24
CA ASP A 63 -5.26 -2.86 -21.44
C ASP A 63 -5.11 -1.33 -21.33
N PHE A 64 -4.08 -0.77 -21.95
CA PHE A 64 -3.88 0.67 -22.00
C PHE A 64 -5.05 1.42 -22.65
N LEU A 65 -5.80 0.77 -23.54
CA LEU A 65 -6.99 1.34 -24.16
C LEU A 65 -8.07 1.77 -23.14
N GLU A 66 -8.08 1.16 -21.95
CA GLU A 66 -9.05 1.43 -20.88
C GLU A 66 -8.62 2.56 -19.93
N ILE A 67 -7.51 3.26 -20.21
CA ILE A 67 -6.88 4.22 -19.28
C ILE A 67 -7.84 5.29 -18.76
N ASN A 68 -8.67 5.87 -19.63
CA ASN A 68 -9.60 6.92 -19.23
C ASN A 68 -10.67 6.38 -18.26
N ASP A 69 -11.18 5.19 -18.52
CA ASP A 69 -12.21 4.56 -17.69
C ASP A 69 -11.64 4.16 -16.33
N ILE A 70 -10.41 3.66 -16.28
CA ILE A 70 -9.74 3.29 -15.02
C ILE A 70 -9.42 4.53 -14.18
N VAL A 71 -8.93 5.61 -14.80
CA VAL A 71 -8.69 6.87 -14.08
C VAL A 71 -10.00 7.42 -13.51
N ASN A 72 -11.07 7.43 -14.30
CA ASN A 72 -12.40 7.85 -13.83
C ASN A 72 -12.93 6.94 -12.72
N ALA A 73 -12.74 5.62 -12.83
CA ALA A 73 -13.12 4.67 -11.79
C ALA A 73 -12.33 4.88 -10.49
N ALA A 74 -11.01 5.14 -10.59
CA ALA A 74 -10.17 5.44 -9.44
C ALA A 74 -10.59 6.73 -8.74
N VAL A 75 -10.88 7.79 -9.50
CA VAL A 75 -11.41 9.05 -8.95
C VAL A 75 -12.78 8.83 -8.30
N THR A 76 -13.66 8.09 -8.95
CA THR A 76 -15.00 7.77 -8.43
C THR A 76 -14.92 6.98 -7.14
N PHE A 77 -14.09 5.93 -7.09
CA PHE A 77 -13.84 5.14 -5.89
C PHE A 77 -13.28 6.02 -4.78
N GLN A 78 -12.23 6.79 -5.04
CA GLN A 78 -11.60 7.64 -4.02
C GLN A 78 -12.55 8.71 -3.46
N THR A 79 -13.43 9.26 -4.30
CA THR A 79 -14.37 10.32 -3.90
C THR A 79 -15.55 9.75 -3.10
N ASN A 80 -16.04 8.56 -3.47
CA ASN A 80 -17.28 8.00 -2.92
C ASN A 80 -17.07 6.90 -1.88
N ASN A 81 -15.87 6.32 -1.77
CA ASN A 81 -15.61 5.26 -0.81
C ASN A 81 -15.64 5.80 0.63
N GLN A 82 -16.63 5.36 1.39
CA GLN A 82 -16.77 5.65 2.82
C GLN A 82 -16.36 4.46 3.70
N ASP A 83 -16.08 3.30 3.10
CA ASP A 83 -15.68 2.10 3.85
C ASP A 83 -14.16 2.12 4.07
N PRO A 84 -13.68 2.29 5.33
CA PRO A 84 -12.26 2.33 5.62
C PRO A 84 -11.55 0.99 5.37
N LYS A 85 -12.30 -0.11 5.21
CA LYS A 85 -11.75 -1.42 4.89
C LYS A 85 -11.41 -1.58 3.41
N ALA A 86 -12.10 -0.84 2.53
CA ALA A 86 -11.90 -0.90 1.10
C ALA A 86 -10.78 0.04 0.68
N GLN A 87 -9.75 -0.51 0.04
CA GLN A 87 -8.58 0.23 -0.41
C GLN A 87 -8.17 -0.26 -1.80
N ILE A 88 -7.57 0.63 -2.57
CA ILE A 88 -6.96 0.28 -3.85
C ILE A 88 -5.56 0.87 -3.93
N LEU A 89 -4.74 0.25 -4.77
CA LEU A 89 -3.55 0.84 -5.32
C LEU A 89 -3.68 0.78 -6.85
N CYS A 90 -3.52 1.93 -7.50
CA CYS A 90 -3.58 2.06 -8.95
C CYS A 90 -2.18 2.27 -9.50
N ASP A 91 -1.71 1.32 -10.30
CA ASP A 91 -0.36 1.29 -10.85
C ASP A 91 -0.37 1.42 -12.38
N PHE A 92 0.56 2.23 -12.88
CA PHE A 92 0.89 2.34 -14.30
C PHE A 92 2.34 1.91 -14.47
N THR A 93 2.57 0.80 -15.18
CA THR A 93 3.90 0.22 -15.32
C THR A 93 4.25 0.05 -16.81
N SER A 94 5.43 0.49 -17.22
CA SER A 94 5.96 0.19 -18.56
C SER A 94 6.57 -1.21 -18.59
N LEU A 95 6.10 -2.06 -19.51
CA LEU A 95 6.55 -3.42 -19.76
C LEU A 95 6.90 -3.54 -21.24
N GLY A 96 8.19 -3.66 -21.57
CA GLY A 96 8.62 -3.86 -22.97
C GLY A 96 8.18 -2.73 -23.93
N GLY A 97 8.08 -1.49 -23.44
CA GLY A 97 7.63 -0.34 -24.23
C GLY A 97 6.11 -0.16 -24.32
N SER A 98 5.32 -1.06 -23.72
CA SER A 98 3.86 -0.92 -23.57
C SER A 98 3.50 -0.58 -22.13
N VAL A 99 2.44 0.19 -21.90
CA VAL A 99 1.96 0.48 -20.55
C VAL A 99 0.93 -0.58 -20.13
N ALA A 100 1.16 -1.21 -18.99
CA ALA A 100 0.18 -2.03 -18.29
C ALA A 100 -0.41 -1.24 -17.13
N ILE A 101 -1.72 -1.35 -16.94
CA ILE A 101 -2.43 -0.71 -15.82
C ILE A 101 -2.91 -1.82 -14.88
N SER A 102 -2.73 -1.63 -13.58
CA SER A 102 -3.25 -2.58 -12.59
C SER A 102 -3.94 -1.89 -11.43
N ILE A 103 -5.03 -2.51 -10.96
CA ILE A 103 -5.68 -2.18 -9.69
C ILE A 103 -5.41 -3.32 -8.72
N ILE A 104 -4.70 -3.02 -7.64
CA ILE A 104 -4.57 -3.91 -6.49
C ILE A 104 -5.69 -3.55 -5.52
N ALA A 105 -6.75 -4.34 -5.52
CA ALA A 105 -7.88 -4.15 -4.62
C ALA A 105 -7.66 -4.92 -3.31
N PHE A 106 -8.00 -4.27 -2.19
CA PHE A 106 -7.86 -4.82 -0.84
C PHE A 106 -9.07 -4.47 0.01
N TYR A 107 -9.67 -5.48 0.63
CA TYR A 107 -10.73 -5.34 1.62
C TYR A 107 -10.32 -6.04 2.92
N ASP A 108 -10.32 -5.31 4.02
CA ASP A 108 -9.93 -5.78 5.37
C ASP A 108 -11.02 -6.65 6.03
N ALA A 109 -11.46 -7.68 5.32
CA ALA A 109 -12.29 -8.80 5.79
C ALA A 109 -12.35 -9.89 4.70
N PRO A 110 -12.75 -11.13 5.04
CA PRO A 110 -12.83 -12.21 4.06
C PRO A 110 -13.85 -12.00 2.94
N ILE A 111 -14.88 -11.16 3.15
CA ILE A 111 -15.98 -10.90 2.22
C ILE A 111 -16.19 -9.38 2.14
N ALA A 112 -16.14 -8.85 0.91
CA ALA A 112 -16.51 -7.46 0.63
C ALA A 112 -17.99 -7.38 0.21
N PRO A 113 -18.69 -6.26 0.49
CA PRO A 113 -19.96 -5.95 -0.17
C PRO A 113 -19.83 -6.05 -1.70
N SER A 114 -20.89 -6.50 -2.38
CA SER A 114 -20.84 -6.82 -3.81
C SER A 114 -20.46 -5.63 -4.70
N ASN A 115 -20.82 -4.42 -4.29
CA ASN A 115 -20.57 -3.19 -5.03
C ASN A 115 -19.22 -2.52 -4.70
N THR A 116 -18.43 -3.05 -3.76
CA THR A 116 -17.23 -2.37 -3.26
C THR A 116 -16.22 -2.03 -4.35
N PHE A 117 -15.97 -2.95 -5.28
CA PHE A 117 -15.01 -2.76 -6.37
C PHE A 117 -15.67 -2.81 -7.75
N GLU A 118 -16.99 -2.64 -7.81
CA GLU A 118 -17.78 -2.81 -9.04
C GLU A 118 -17.34 -1.86 -10.15
N VAL A 119 -16.97 -0.62 -9.78
CA VAL A 119 -16.44 0.38 -10.73
C VAL A 119 -15.19 -0.08 -11.47
N PHE A 120 -14.42 -1.01 -10.89
CA PHE A 120 -13.23 -1.59 -11.51
C PHE A 120 -13.52 -2.91 -12.21
N THR A 121 -14.39 -3.76 -11.64
CA THR A 121 -14.72 -5.06 -12.23
C THR A 121 -15.67 -4.95 -13.42
N SER A 122 -16.33 -3.82 -13.61
CA SER A 122 -17.20 -3.56 -14.76
C SER A 122 -16.42 -3.20 -16.04
N ILE A 123 -15.17 -2.73 -15.90
CA ILE A 123 -14.25 -2.46 -17.01
C ILE A 123 -13.63 -3.79 -17.45
N ARG A 124 -13.36 -3.98 -18.74
CA ARG A 124 -12.73 -5.21 -19.26
C ARG A 124 -11.35 -5.42 -18.63
N HIS A 125 -11.16 -6.55 -17.95
CA HIS A 125 -9.94 -6.84 -17.21
C HIS A 125 -9.55 -8.32 -17.25
N LEU A 126 -8.30 -8.59 -16.89
CA LEU A 126 -7.82 -9.91 -16.49
C LEU A 126 -7.65 -9.97 -14.96
N GLY A 127 -7.71 -11.16 -14.39
CA GLY A 127 -7.63 -11.36 -12.94
C GLY A 127 -9.01 -11.49 -12.28
N LYS A 128 -9.01 -11.83 -10.99
CA LYS A 128 -10.21 -12.01 -10.17
C LYS A 128 -9.96 -11.53 -8.75
N LEU A 129 -10.98 -10.96 -8.13
CA LEU A 129 -10.98 -10.67 -6.70
C LEU A 129 -11.55 -11.87 -5.95
N GLN A 130 -10.90 -12.27 -4.86
CA GLN A 130 -11.31 -13.42 -4.07
C GLN A 130 -10.82 -13.31 -2.63
N THR A 131 -11.45 -14.08 -1.75
CA THR A 131 -10.97 -14.29 -0.38
C THR A 131 -9.61 -14.99 -0.40
N ARG A 132 -8.66 -14.50 0.39
CA ARG A 132 -7.30 -15.03 0.46
C ARG A 132 -6.66 -14.77 1.81
N SER A 133 -5.59 -15.51 2.12
CA SER A 133 -4.73 -15.17 3.26
C SER A 133 -4.03 -13.83 3.03
N PHE A 134 -3.95 -12.99 4.06
CA PHE A 134 -3.20 -11.74 4.02
C PHE A 134 -1.73 -11.95 3.62
N LEU A 135 -1.13 -13.07 4.02
CA LEU A 135 0.26 -13.41 3.69
C LEU A 135 0.41 -14.05 2.32
N SER A 136 -0.68 -14.37 1.63
CA SER A 136 -0.57 -14.88 0.26
C SER A 136 0.04 -13.78 -0.61
N PRO A 137 1.01 -14.10 -1.48
CA PRO A 137 1.45 -13.14 -2.47
C PRO A 137 0.21 -12.65 -3.24
N VAL A 138 -0.12 -11.38 -3.11
CA VAL A 138 -0.78 -10.68 -4.20
C VAL A 138 0.20 -10.85 -5.35
N PRO A 139 -0.13 -11.51 -6.47
CA PRO A 139 0.77 -11.63 -7.60
C PRO A 139 0.99 -10.22 -8.15
N ALA A 140 1.89 -9.48 -7.52
CA ALA A 140 2.54 -8.32 -8.10
C ALA A 140 3.27 -8.80 -9.36
N SER A 141 3.54 -7.87 -10.27
CA SER A 141 4.32 -8.11 -11.48
C SER A 141 5.43 -9.12 -11.21
N PRO A 142 5.55 -10.19 -12.03
CA PRO A 142 6.50 -11.27 -11.78
C PRO A 142 7.88 -10.68 -11.47
N VAL A 143 8.58 -11.22 -10.47
CA VAL A 143 9.90 -10.70 -10.00
C VAL A 143 10.90 -10.59 -11.16
N PHE A 144 10.72 -11.39 -12.22
CA PHE A 144 11.51 -11.34 -13.45
C PHE A 144 11.38 -10.02 -14.24
N VAL A 145 10.29 -9.28 -14.10
CA VAL A 145 10.05 -7.99 -14.76
C VAL A 145 10.83 -6.85 -14.08
N THR A 146 11.02 -6.93 -12.76
CA THR A 146 11.75 -5.90 -11.99
C THR A 146 13.22 -6.24 -11.80
N ASN A 147 13.63 -7.46 -12.16
CA ASN A 147 15.02 -7.90 -12.14
C ASN A 147 15.79 -7.11 -13.22
N ASN A 148 16.59 -6.13 -12.80
CA ASN A 148 17.39 -5.17 -13.60
C ASN A 148 16.79 -3.76 -13.81
N MET A 149 15.77 -3.34 -13.05
CA MET A 149 15.36 -1.91 -13.00
C MET A 149 16.14 -1.09 -11.96
N ARG A 150 17.45 -1.32 -11.84
CA ARG A 150 18.38 -0.45 -11.08
C ARG A 150 19.39 0.18 -12.01
#